data_AF-A0A957K7C6-F1
#
_entry.id   AF-A0A957K7C6-F1
#
_cell.length_a   1.000
_cell.length_b   1.000
_cell.length_c   1.000
_cell.angle_alpha   90.00
_cell.angle_beta   90.00
_cell.angle_gamma   90.00
#
_symmetry.space_group_name_H-M   'P 1'
#
loop_
_entity.id
_entity.type
_entity.pdbx_description
1 polymer ?
#
loop_
_entity_poly.entity_id
_entity_poly.type
_entity_poly.pdbx_seq_one_letter_code
_entity_poly.pdbx_strand_id
1 'polypeptide(L)'
;YANYTIPEVRAVFDLLNHFTISTTSPYQPDRVMLWIDEVVETDGLPAHDWPAILPLLSDLLTLMDYEGYKGVLIQENVDILMQLFDYHLKAQLFSEGGHLYQVIASPLLPHERSQDYPRGSNVAAEFKLPFACDLAPSE
;
A
#
# COMPACT_ATOMS: atom_id res chain seq x y z
N TYR A 1 1.24 4.00 45.34
CA TYR A 1 1.64 4.31 43.95
C TYR A 1 0.54 4.99 43.12
N ALA A 2 -0.74 4.92 43.49
CA ALA A 2 -1.86 5.52 42.73
C ALA A 2 -2.08 7.06 42.91
N ASN A 3 -1.24 7.75 43.69
CA ASN A 3 -1.45 9.17 44.05
C ASN A 3 -0.54 10.16 43.29
N TYR A 4 0.22 9.72 42.29
CA TYR A 4 1.16 10.55 41.51
C TYR A 4 0.86 10.58 40.02
N THR A 5 -0.39 10.32 39.64
CA THR A 5 -0.83 10.50 38.26
C THR A 5 -0.89 12.01 37.99
N ILE A 6 0.22 12.53 37.47
CA ILE A 6 0.39 13.90 36.99
C ILE A 6 -0.84 14.23 36.11
N PRO A 7 -1.46 15.42 36.24
CA PRO A 7 -2.71 15.75 35.55
C PRO A 7 -2.75 15.38 34.06
N GLU A 8 -1.60 15.42 33.38
CA GLU A 8 -1.39 15.02 32.00
C GLU A 8 -1.66 13.52 31.76
N VAL A 9 -1.23 12.65 32.67
CA VAL A 9 -1.48 11.21 32.57
C VAL A 9 -2.96 10.89 32.79
N ARG A 10 -3.62 11.62 33.70
CA ARG A 10 -5.08 11.51 33.89
C ARG A 10 -5.82 12.02 32.65
N ALA A 11 -5.38 13.12 32.04
CA ALA A 11 -5.96 13.67 30.82
C ALA A 11 -5.82 12.71 29.62
N VAL A 12 -4.68 12.05 29.46
CA VAL A 12 -4.50 11.02 28.41
C VAL A 12 -5.36 9.80 28.69
N PHE A 13 -5.45 9.36 29.95
CA PHE A 13 -6.30 8.24 30.34
C PHE A 13 -7.79 8.53 30.12
N ASP A 14 -8.23 9.75 30.46
CA ASP A 14 -9.60 10.21 30.23
C ASP A 14 -9.89 10.37 28.75
N LEU A 15 -8.95 10.90 27.96
CA LEU A 15 -9.05 10.96 26.51
C LEU A 15 -9.22 9.53 25.94
N LEU A 16 -8.33 8.59 26.26
CA LEU A 16 -8.39 7.24 25.72
C LEU A 16 -9.68 6.49 26.12
N ASN A 17 -10.18 6.70 27.34
CA ASN A 17 -11.39 6.02 27.82
C ASN A 17 -12.70 6.67 27.37
N HIS A 18 -12.69 7.97 27.05
CA HIS A 18 -13.89 8.70 26.61
C HIS A 18 -13.85 9.09 25.14
N PHE A 19 -12.75 8.78 24.42
CA PHE A 19 -12.67 8.96 22.98
C PHE A 19 -13.65 7.99 22.31
N THR A 20 -14.84 8.49 22.10
CA THR A 20 -15.86 7.79 21.33
C THR A 20 -15.61 8.17 19.89
N ILE A 21 -15.19 7.19 19.07
CA ILE A 21 -15.14 7.35 17.62
C ILE A 21 -16.58 7.49 17.14
N SER A 22 -17.11 8.72 17.21
CA SER A 22 -18.41 9.03 16.67
C SER A 22 -18.23 9.30 15.18
N THR A 23 -18.90 8.49 14.36
CA THR A 23 -19.09 8.70 12.92
C THR A 23 -17.81 8.74 12.07
N THR A 24 -16.90 7.77 12.20
CA THR A 24 -15.92 7.55 11.13
C THR A 24 -16.53 6.64 10.06
N SER A 25 -16.71 7.17 8.85
CA SER A 25 -16.96 6.32 7.69
C SER A 25 -15.66 5.62 7.30
N PRO A 26 -15.68 4.32 6.93
CA PRO A 26 -14.51 3.67 6.37
C PRO A 26 -13.97 4.48 5.20
N TYR A 27 -12.65 4.65 5.17
CA TYR A 27 -12.02 5.34 4.05
C TYR A 27 -12.28 4.57 2.76
N GLN A 28 -12.83 5.26 1.76
CA GLN A 28 -12.96 4.75 0.40
C GLN A 28 -11.92 5.46 -0.46
N PRO A 29 -10.94 4.72 -1.01
CA PRO A 29 -9.93 5.31 -1.87
C PRO A 29 -10.57 5.84 -3.14
N ASP A 30 -10.16 7.03 -3.54
CA ASP A 30 -10.45 7.63 -4.85
C ASP A 30 -9.37 7.28 -5.88
N ARG A 31 -8.23 6.78 -5.41
CA ARG A 31 -7.04 6.49 -6.20
C ARG A 31 -6.34 5.25 -5.67
N VAL A 32 -5.86 4.41 -6.59
CA VAL A 32 -5.10 3.19 -6.29
C VAL A 32 -3.85 3.19 -7.14
N MET A 33 -2.71 2.88 -6.51
CA MET A 33 -1.48 2.57 -7.23
C MET A 33 -1.42 1.06 -7.46
N LEU A 34 -1.21 0.64 -8.70
CA LEU A 34 -1.00 -0.76 -9.08
C LEU A 34 0.48 -1.00 -9.35
N TRP A 35 1.07 -2.03 -8.75
CA TRP A 35 2.35 -2.60 -9.17
C TRP A 35 2.07 -3.91 -9.88
N ILE A 36 2.63 -4.10 -11.07
CA ILE A 36 2.38 -5.26 -11.92
C ILE A 36 3.72 -5.85 -12.33
N ASP A 37 3.90 -7.15 -12.13
CA ASP A 37 5.06 -7.89 -12.61
C ASP A 37 4.58 -9.10 -13.42
N GLU A 38 5.12 -9.30 -14.63
CA GLU A 38 4.89 -10.53 -15.38
C GLU A 38 5.71 -11.67 -14.75
N VAL A 39 5.07 -12.82 -14.53
CA VAL A 39 5.68 -13.98 -13.88
C VAL A 39 5.48 -15.23 -14.74
N VAL A 40 6.47 -16.12 -14.74
CA VAL A 40 6.52 -17.25 -15.69
C VAL A 40 5.76 -18.48 -15.18
N GLU A 41 5.77 -18.72 -13.87
CA GLU A 41 5.03 -19.79 -13.21
C GLU A 41 5.19 -19.65 -11.70
N THR A 42 4.14 -19.93 -10.93
CA THR A 42 4.23 -20.02 -9.47
C THR A 42 3.66 -21.36 -9.03
N ASP A 43 4.51 -22.21 -8.45
CA ASP A 43 4.10 -23.53 -7.97
C ASP A 43 2.98 -23.41 -6.93
N GLY A 44 1.77 -23.82 -7.31
CA GLY A 44 0.65 -24.05 -6.39
C GLY A 44 -0.15 -22.82 -5.95
N LEU A 45 0.07 -21.63 -6.51
CA LEU A 45 -0.77 -20.47 -6.24
C LEU A 45 -1.87 -20.33 -7.29
N PRO A 46 -3.17 -20.25 -6.88
CA PRO A 46 -4.25 -20.05 -7.84
C PRO A 46 -4.17 -18.64 -8.43
N ALA A 47 -4.27 -18.56 -9.75
CA ALA A 47 -4.44 -17.30 -10.48
C ALA A 47 -5.93 -17.04 -10.72
N HIS A 48 -6.31 -15.76 -10.66
CA HIS A 48 -7.67 -15.31 -10.95
C HIS A 48 -7.75 -14.67 -12.33
N ASP A 49 -8.92 -14.66 -12.96
CA ASP A 49 -9.09 -13.94 -14.22
C ASP A 49 -9.07 -12.42 -13.96
N TRP A 50 -8.30 -11.68 -14.76
CA TRP A 50 -8.35 -10.23 -14.72
C TRP A 50 -9.69 -9.72 -15.29
N PRO A 51 -10.42 -8.83 -14.60
CA PRO A 51 -11.72 -8.37 -15.09
C PRO A 51 -11.63 -7.56 -16.39
N ALA A 52 -12.41 -7.95 -17.39
CA ALA A 52 -12.44 -7.28 -18.69
C ALA A 52 -12.93 -5.81 -18.67
N ILE A 53 -13.51 -5.35 -17.55
CA ILE A 53 -13.89 -3.96 -17.35
C ILE A 53 -12.69 -3.06 -17.02
N LEU A 54 -11.60 -3.64 -16.55
CA LEU A 54 -10.37 -2.93 -16.24
C LEU A 54 -9.47 -2.88 -17.49
N PRO A 55 -8.57 -1.89 -17.58
CA PRO A 55 -7.55 -1.85 -18.62
C PRO A 55 -6.71 -3.13 -18.62
N LEU A 56 -6.20 -3.51 -19.79
CA LEU A 56 -5.37 -4.70 -19.94
C LEU A 56 -4.09 -4.57 -19.10
N LEU A 57 -3.70 -5.65 -18.44
CA LEU A 57 -2.46 -5.68 -17.64
C LEU A 57 -1.23 -5.45 -18.52
N SER A 58 -1.24 -5.93 -19.77
CA SER A 58 -0.17 -5.66 -20.74
C SER A 58 0.00 -4.16 -21.06
N ASP A 59 -1.12 -3.43 -21.15
CA ASP A 59 -1.11 -2.00 -21.47
C ASP A 59 -0.63 -1.19 -20.26
N LEU A 60 -1.09 -1.58 -19.06
CA LEU A 60 -0.65 -0.99 -17.79
C LEU A 60 0.84 -1.22 -17.54
N LEU A 61 1.36 -2.41 -17.84
CA LEU A 61 2.79 -2.73 -17.75
C LEU A 61 3.62 -1.82 -18.64
N THR A 62 3.18 -1.60 -19.88
CA THR A 62 3.86 -0.71 -20.84
C THR A 62 3.89 0.74 -20.35
N LEU A 63 2.83 1.22 -19.68
CA LEU A 63 2.79 2.57 -19.10
C LEU A 63 3.81 2.75 -17.98
N MET A 64 4.01 1.73 -17.13
CA MET A 64 5.03 1.76 -16.06
C MET A 64 6.44 1.90 -16.62
N ASP A 65 6.77 1.09 -17.63
CA ASP A 65 8.08 1.11 -18.27
C ASP A 65 8.34 2.45 -18.98
N TYR A 66 7.33 3.04 -19.61
CA TYR A 66 7.44 4.32 -20.30
C TYR A 66 7.71 5.49 -19.34
N GLU A 67 7.00 5.54 -18.22
CA GLU A 67 7.11 6.65 -17.28
C GLU A 67 8.25 6.46 -16.24
N GLY A 68 8.90 5.29 -16.24
CA GLY A 68 9.96 4.94 -15.28
C GLY A 68 9.45 4.78 -13.85
N TYR A 69 8.14 4.61 -13.65
CA TYR A 69 7.55 4.29 -12.36
C TYR A 69 7.42 2.78 -12.22
N LYS A 70 7.56 2.27 -11.00
CA LYS A 70 7.23 0.86 -10.71
C LYS A 70 5.72 0.60 -10.56
N GLY A 71 4.87 1.63 -10.72
CA GLY A 71 3.43 1.50 -10.54
C GLY A 71 2.61 2.42 -11.44
N VAL A 72 1.37 2.03 -11.72
CA VAL A 72 0.37 2.83 -12.46
C VAL A 72 -0.66 3.40 -11.50
N LEU A 73 -0.94 4.69 -11.61
CA LEU A 73 -2.04 5.33 -10.89
C LEU A 73 -3.37 5.07 -11.61
N ILE A 74 -4.33 4.48 -10.90
CA ILE A 74 -5.70 4.27 -11.36
C ILE A 74 -6.65 5.16 -10.56
N GLN A 75 -7.56 5.84 -11.28
CA GLN A 75 -8.58 6.72 -10.71
C GLN A 75 -10.01 6.32 -11.10
N GLU A 76 -10.14 5.37 -12.04
CA GLU A 76 -11.42 4.85 -12.51
C GLU A 76 -11.60 3.41 -12.02
N ASN A 77 -12.85 2.99 -11.79
CA ASN A 77 -13.19 1.63 -11.32
C ASN A 77 -12.43 1.20 -10.04
N VAL A 78 -12.07 2.16 -9.18
CA VAL A 78 -11.32 1.93 -7.94
C VAL A 78 -12.08 1.02 -6.99
N ASP A 79 -13.39 1.14 -6.92
CA ASP A 79 -14.27 0.28 -6.13
C ASP A 79 -14.19 -1.19 -6.58
N ILE A 80 -14.19 -1.44 -7.89
CA ILE A 80 -14.03 -2.79 -8.47
C ILE A 80 -12.65 -3.34 -8.13
N LEU A 81 -11.59 -2.52 -8.30
CA LEU A 81 -10.23 -2.89 -7.92
C LEU A 81 -10.16 -3.24 -6.42
N MET A 82 -10.70 -2.41 -5.53
CA MET A 82 -10.65 -2.70 -4.10
C MET A 82 -11.41 -3.96 -3.72
N GLN A 83 -12.53 -4.27 -4.40
CA GLN A 83 -13.27 -5.53 -4.20
C GLN A 83 -12.46 -6.75 -4.62
N LEU A 84 -11.74 -6.70 -5.75
CA LEU A 84 -10.86 -7.79 -6.19
C LEU A 84 -9.81 -8.15 -5.13
N PHE A 85 -9.37 -7.16 -4.36
CA PHE A 85 -8.35 -7.31 -3.32
C PHE A 85 -8.93 -7.44 -1.90
N ASP A 86 -10.23 -7.69 -1.75
CA ASP A 86 -10.93 -7.78 -0.46
C ASP A 86 -10.66 -6.57 0.46
N TYR A 87 -10.43 -5.40 -0.12
CA TYR A 87 -10.04 -4.18 0.60
C TYR A 87 -8.74 -4.29 1.42
N HIS A 88 -7.86 -5.24 1.07
CA HIS A 88 -6.58 -5.47 1.74
C HIS A 88 -5.39 -5.27 0.80
N LEU A 89 -4.27 -4.77 1.34
CA LEU A 89 -2.99 -4.70 0.63
C LEU A 89 -2.39 -6.11 0.54
N LYS A 90 -2.70 -6.83 -0.53
CA LYS A 90 -2.15 -8.17 -0.82
C LYS A 90 -1.67 -8.25 -2.27
N ALA A 91 -0.64 -9.06 -2.51
CA ALA A 91 -0.29 -9.46 -3.87
C ALA A 91 -1.26 -10.57 -4.32
N GLN A 92 -1.76 -10.46 -5.54
CA GLN A 92 -2.59 -11.49 -6.17
C GLN A 92 -2.08 -11.82 -7.56
N LEU A 93 -2.32 -13.06 -7.97
CA LEU A 93 -1.97 -13.54 -9.28
C LEU A 93 -3.18 -13.45 -10.19
N PHE A 94 -2.97 -12.87 -11.37
CA PHE A 94 -3.99 -12.74 -12.39
C PHE A 94 -3.53 -13.33 -13.71
N SER A 95 -4.42 -14.01 -14.42
CA SER A 95 -4.19 -14.47 -15.79
C SER A 95 -4.94 -13.58 -16.79
N GLU A 96 -4.24 -13.16 -17.84
CA GLU A 96 -4.78 -12.40 -18.96
C GLU A 96 -4.07 -12.85 -20.24
N GLY A 97 -4.82 -13.24 -21.27
CA GLY A 97 -4.25 -13.58 -22.58
C GLY A 97 -3.26 -14.76 -22.58
N GLY A 98 -3.30 -15.63 -21.58
CA GLY A 98 -2.33 -16.73 -21.41
C GLY A 98 -1.04 -16.34 -20.70
N HIS A 99 -0.91 -15.08 -20.29
CA HIS A 99 0.16 -14.58 -19.43
C HIS A 99 -0.29 -14.58 -17.96
N LEU A 100 0.69 -14.62 -17.06
CA LEU A 100 0.47 -14.58 -15.63
C LEU A 100 1.14 -13.33 -15.05
N TYR A 101 0.39 -12.60 -14.24
CA TYR A 101 0.81 -11.34 -13.65
C TYR A 101 0.66 -11.39 -12.13
N GLN A 102 1.66 -10.90 -11.42
CA GLN A 102 1.54 -10.57 -10.01
C GLN A 102 1.15 -9.10 -9.90
N VAL A 103 0.02 -8.82 -9.25
CA VAL A 103 -0.51 -7.47 -9.08
C VAL A 103 -0.64 -7.14 -7.60
N ILE A 104 -0.18 -5.96 -7.22
CA ILE A 104 -0.38 -5.38 -5.89
C ILE A 104 -1.18 -4.08 -6.08
N ALA A 105 -2.29 -3.95 -5.35
CA ALA A 105 -3.09 -2.73 -5.33
C ALA A 105 -2.93 -2.02 -3.99
N SER A 106 -2.31 -0.84 -3.97
CA SER A 106 -2.25 0.02 -2.78
C SER A 106 -3.22 1.19 -2.92
N PRO A 107 -4.23 1.29 -2.04
CA PRO A 107 -5.01 2.52 -1.95
C PRO A 107 -4.10 3.67 -1.52
N LEU A 108 -4.31 4.84 -2.13
CA LEU A 108 -3.59 6.06 -1.78
C LEU A 108 -4.43 6.91 -0.85
N LEU A 109 -3.90 7.34 0.30
CA LEU A 109 -4.55 8.29 1.18
C LEU A 109 -4.70 9.66 0.48
N PRO A 110 -5.65 10.51 0.92
CA PRO A 110 -5.89 11.81 0.27
C PRO A 110 -4.67 12.74 0.22
N HIS A 111 -3.74 12.59 1.17
CA HIS A 111 -2.51 13.37 1.24
C HIS A 111 -1.33 12.75 0.51
N GLU A 112 -1.42 11.47 0.11
CA GLU A 112 -0.38 10.81 -0.68
C GLU A 112 -0.42 11.33 -2.12
N ARG A 113 0.76 11.62 -2.67
CA ARG A 113 0.93 12.08 -4.04
C ARG A 113 1.63 11.02 -4.85
N SER A 114 1.20 10.84 -6.10
CA SER A 114 1.82 9.88 -7.03
C SER A 114 3.31 10.15 -7.27
N GLN A 115 3.73 11.41 -7.20
CA GLN A 115 5.13 11.84 -7.33
C GLN A 115 6.03 11.41 -6.17
N ASP A 116 5.47 11.02 -5.02
CA ASP A 116 6.25 10.59 -3.85
C ASP A 116 6.63 9.10 -3.95
N TYR A 117 6.08 8.38 -4.94
CA TYR A 117 6.42 7.00 -5.23
C TYR A 117 7.71 6.90 -6.05
N PRO A 118 8.60 5.97 -5.69
CA PRO A 118 9.93 5.92 -6.27
C PRO A 118 9.88 5.54 -7.76
N ARG A 119 10.54 6.35 -8.59
CA ARG A 119 10.79 6.10 -10.03
C ARG A 119 11.86 5.01 -10.29
N GLY A 120 12.04 4.07 -9.35
CA GLY A 120 13.11 3.07 -9.41
C GLY A 120 13.41 2.38 -8.07
N SER A 121 14.02 1.20 -8.11
CA SER A 121 14.11 0.25 -6.99
C SER A 121 15.06 0.59 -5.84
N ASN A 122 15.71 1.76 -5.80
CA ASN A 122 16.82 1.98 -4.85
C ASN A 122 16.53 2.98 -3.72
N VAL A 123 15.30 3.47 -3.56
CA VAL A 123 15.01 4.43 -2.48
C VAL A 123 14.96 3.74 -1.10
N ALA A 124 14.73 2.43 -1.05
CA ALA A 124 14.84 1.64 0.18
C ALA A 124 16.28 1.51 0.71
N ALA A 125 17.30 1.80 -0.11
CA ALA A 125 18.70 1.70 0.30
C ALA A 125 19.21 2.93 1.10
N GLU A 126 18.42 4.01 1.19
CA GLU A 126 18.86 5.26 1.84
C GLU A 126 17.98 5.70 3.01
N PHE A 127 17.20 4.80 3.62
CA PHE A 127 16.58 5.12 4.91
C PHE A 127 17.65 5.12 6.00
N LYS A 128 18.35 6.24 6.17
CA LYS A 128 19.21 6.48 7.32
C LYS A 128 18.32 6.59 8.55
N LEU A 129 18.34 5.57 9.40
CA LEU A 129 17.78 5.67 10.74
C LEU A 129 18.39 6.91 11.43
N PRO A 130 17.59 7.73 12.13
CA PRO A 130 18.08 8.96 12.78
C PRO A 130 19.00 8.68 13.99
N PHE A 131 19.34 7.42 14.23
CA PHE A 131 20.23 6.95 15.28
C PHE A 131 21.07 5.79 14.74
N ALA A 132 22.39 5.91 14.91
CA ALA A 132 23.32 4.81 14.70
C ALA A 132 23.38 3.96 15.98
N CYS A 133 23.28 2.64 15.85
CA CYS A 133 23.51 1.71 16.96
C CYS A 133 25.01 1.52 17.24
N ASP A 134 25.78 2.61 17.31
CA ASP A 134 27.19 2.58 17.68
C ASP A 134 27.38 3.30 19.01
N LEU A 135 27.00 2.62 20.08
CA LEU A 135 27.46 2.93 21.44
C LEU A 135 27.94 1.62 22.06
N ALA A 136 29.10 1.13 21.61
CA ALA A 136 29.96 0.39 22.52
C ALA A 136 30.65 1.41 23.43
N PRO A 137 30.55 1.32 24.76
CA PRO A 137 31.33 2.17 25.65
C PRO A 137 32.80 1.77 25.48
N SER A 138 33.64 2.74 25.10
CA SER A 138 35.09 2.63 25.23
C SER A 138 35.45 2.48 26.71
N GLU A 139 36.15 1.41 27.05
CA GLU A 139 36.80 1.19 28.35
C GLU A 139 37.77 2.32 28.72
#